data_AF-R7QW66-F1
#
_entry.id   AF-R7QW66-F1
#
_cell.length_a   1.000
_cell.length_b   1.000
_cell.length_c   1.000
_cell.angle_alpha   90.00
_cell.angle_beta   90.00
_cell.angle_gamma   90.00
#
_symmetry.space_group_name_H-M   'P 1'
#
loop_
_entity.id
_entity.type
_entity.pdbx_description
1 polymer ?
#
loop_
_entity_poly.entity_id
_entity_poly.type
_entity_poly.pdbx_seq_one_letter_code
_entity_poly.pdbx_strand_id
1 'polypeptide(L)'
;MNQRNYQREMEGVLRENQEQNRIPTLLLHSCCAPCSSYVLEYLSEYFFITVYYYNPNIYPDEEYRKRVAEQQEFIRRFPMKHEVKFVEGRFDKERFYEMAKGFEQDKEGGARCMECYKLRLESTAKLAKERKFDYFTTTLSISPLKNSAKLNEIGERLGAEYGIPYLVSDFKKKNGYKHSVEISKEYDMYRQYYCGCVFSKKQRDEEIAEKRKESEEN
;
A
#
# COMPACT_ATOMS: atom_id res chain seq x y z
N MET A 1 12.82 -20.29 -14.41
CA MET A 1 13.30 -19.03 -13.80
C MET A 1 13.01 -19.08 -12.31
N ASN A 2 14.03 -18.98 -11.46
CA ASN A 2 13.82 -18.94 -10.01
C ASN A 2 13.01 -17.69 -9.64
N GLN A 3 11.87 -17.89 -8.99
CA GLN A 3 11.02 -16.80 -8.52
C GLN A 3 11.76 -16.03 -7.42
N ARG A 4 12.04 -14.73 -7.64
CA ARG A 4 12.71 -13.85 -6.66
C ARG A 4 12.00 -13.89 -5.31
N ASN A 5 12.76 -13.94 -4.23
CA ASN A 5 12.23 -13.91 -2.87
C ASN A 5 12.42 -12.52 -2.27
N TYR A 6 11.49 -11.61 -2.56
CA TYR A 6 11.55 -10.21 -2.12
C TYR A 6 11.59 -10.06 -0.60
N GLN A 7 11.02 -11.00 0.17
CA GLN A 7 11.11 -10.98 1.63
C GLN A 7 12.57 -11.16 2.09
N ARG A 8 13.29 -12.12 1.49
CA ARG A 8 14.70 -12.36 1.83
C ARG A 8 15.60 -11.20 1.39
N GLU A 9 15.31 -10.60 0.25
CA GLU A 9 16.04 -9.42 -0.25
C GLU A 9 15.86 -8.22 0.70
N MET A 10 14.62 -7.93 1.10
CA MET A 10 14.32 -6.91 2.10
C MET A 10 15.08 -7.17 3.41
N GLU A 11 15.01 -8.39 3.95
CA GLU A 11 15.71 -8.80 5.17
C GLU A 11 17.24 -8.69 5.05
N GLY A 12 17.79 -8.79 3.84
CA GLY A 12 19.19 -8.48 3.57
C GLY A 12 19.51 -7.01 3.84
N VAL A 13 18.70 -6.10 3.28
CA VAL A 13 18.83 -4.64 3.50
C VAL A 13 18.64 -4.28 4.97
N LEU A 14 17.69 -4.91 5.66
CA LEU A 14 17.49 -4.67 7.10
C LEU A 14 18.73 -5.05 7.91
N ARG A 15 19.30 -6.23 7.64
CA ARG A 15 20.48 -6.75 8.33
C ARG A 15 21.71 -5.87 8.08
N GLU A 16 21.93 -5.47 6.83
CA GLU A 16 23.05 -4.59 6.47
C GLU A 16 22.99 -3.25 7.22
N ASN A 17 21.81 -2.62 7.30
CA ASN A 17 21.66 -1.38 8.06
C ASN A 17 21.90 -1.59 9.56
N GLN A 18 21.44 -2.72 10.13
CA GLN A 18 21.70 -3.06 11.54
C GLN A 18 23.19 -3.31 11.82
N GLU A 19 23.90 -4.03 10.95
CA GLU A 19 25.35 -4.27 11.04
C GLU A 19 26.14 -2.95 11.00
N GLN A 20 25.62 -1.96 10.28
CA GLN A 20 26.18 -0.60 10.21
C GLN A 20 25.69 0.32 11.34
N ASN A 21 24.89 -0.17 12.29
CA ASN A 21 24.25 0.61 13.36
C ASN A 21 23.46 1.84 12.84
N ARG A 22 22.85 1.70 11.66
CA ARG A 22 22.10 2.76 10.98
C ARG A 22 20.60 2.50 11.10
N ILE A 23 19.84 3.54 11.41
CA ILE A 23 18.37 3.55 11.35
C ILE A 23 17.96 4.53 10.23
N PRO A 24 17.79 4.05 8.99
CA PRO A 24 17.46 4.92 7.87
C PRO A 24 16.03 5.45 7.92
N THR A 25 15.77 6.49 7.14
CA THR A 25 14.45 7.07 6.90
C THR A 25 13.73 6.34 5.76
N LEU A 26 12.43 6.04 5.96
CA LEU A 26 11.60 5.37 4.98
C LEU A 26 10.33 6.16 4.69
N LEU A 27 10.10 6.50 3.41
CA LEU A 27 8.80 6.97 2.96
C LEU A 27 7.91 5.77 2.57
N LEU A 28 6.91 5.48 3.39
CA LEU A 28 6.01 4.34 3.21
C LEU A 28 4.70 4.79 2.56
N HIS A 29 4.47 4.40 1.30
CA HIS A 29 3.16 4.58 0.68
C HIS A 29 2.11 3.69 1.34
N SER A 30 1.02 4.31 1.81
CA SER A 30 -0.18 3.63 2.32
C SER A 30 -1.46 4.17 1.69
N CYS A 31 -2.48 3.30 1.59
CA CYS A 31 -3.83 3.65 1.14
C CYS A 31 -4.95 3.24 2.10
N CYS A 32 -4.63 2.57 3.21
CA CYS A 32 -5.57 2.20 4.29
C CYS A 32 -4.82 1.68 5.53
N ALA A 33 -5.38 1.93 6.72
CA ALA A 33 -4.79 1.48 7.98
C ALA A 33 -4.63 -0.05 8.07
N PRO A 34 -5.65 -0.87 7.70
CA PRO A 34 -5.56 -2.33 7.81
C PRO A 34 -4.41 -2.97 7.02
N CYS A 35 -4.02 -2.40 5.87
CA CYS A 35 -2.88 -2.91 5.11
C CYS A 35 -1.55 -2.38 5.64
N SER A 36 -1.55 -1.21 6.29
CA SER A 36 -0.35 -0.65 6.88
C SER A 36 0.02 -1.26 8.23
N SER A 37 -0.92 -1.88 8.94
CA SER A 37 -0.76 -2.24 10.35
C SER A 37 0.47 -3.11 10.63
N TYR A 38 0.50 -4.32 10.06
CA TYR A 38 1.66 -5.21 10.16
C TYR A 38 2.93 -4.61 9.55
N VAL A 39 2.81 -3.85 8.46
CA VAL A 39 3.98 -3.25 7.80
C VAL A 39 4.65 -2.22 8.70
N LEU A 40 3.85 -1.40 9.39
CA LEU A 40 4.33 -0.39 10.33
C LEU A 40 4.90 -1.04 11.58
N GLU A 41 4.20 -2.01 12.16
CA GLU A 41 4.73 -2.80 13.28
C GLU A 41 6.10 -3.37 12.93
N TYR A 42 6.21 -4.07 11.80
CA TYR A 42 7.44 -4.75 11.41
C TYR A 42 8.57 -3.79 11.03
N LEU A 43 8.30 -2.77 10.20
CA LEU A 43 9.36 -1.87 9.72
C LEU A 43 9.74 -0.78 10.72
N SER A 44 8.87 -0.43 11.67
CA SER A 44 9.21 0.54 12.73
C SER A 44 10.36 0.07 13.61
N GLU A 45 10.67 -1.23 13.58
CA GLU A 45 11.84 -1.79 14.26
C GLU A 45 13.19 -1.41 13.63
N TYR A 46 13.17 -0.95 12.37
CA TYR A 46 14.35 -0.78 11.52
C TYR A 46 14.48 0.61 10.88
N PHE A 47 13.39 1.40 10.83
CA PHE A 47 13.35 2.68 10.13
C PHE A 47 12.67 3.79 10.94
N PHE A 48 13.07 5.03 10.69
CA PHE A 48 12.22 6.21 10.94
C PHE A 48 11.23 6.36 9.80
N ILE A 49 9.96 6.07 10.06
CA ILE A 49 8.94 5.98 9.01
C ILE A 49 8.17 7.29 8.89
N THR A 50 7.98 7.74 7.64
CA THR A 50 6.90 8.67 7.30
C THR A 50 5.90 7.95 6.42
N VAL A 51 4.66 7.82 6.88
CA VAL A 51 3.55 7.33 6.08
C VAL A 51 3.12 8.41 5.12
N TYR A 52 3.25 8.13 3.82
CA TYR A 52 2.65 8.92 2.76
C TYR A 52 1.30 8.30 2.39
N TYR A 53 0.23 8.89 2.90
CA TYR A 53 -1.12 8.45 2.55
C TYR A 53 -1.51 9.05 1.21
N TYR A 54 -1.46 8.25 0.15
CA TYR A 54 -1.76 8.72 -1.19
C TYR A 54 -2.59 7.70 -1.95
N ASN A 55 -3.86 8.01 -2.10
CA ASN A 55 -4.75 7.21 -2.91
C ASN A 55 -5.73 8.11 -3.68
N PRO A 56 -5.33 8.61 -4.87
CA PRO A 56 -6.14 9.54 -5.64
C PRO A 56 -7.42 8.90 -6.20
N ASN A 57 -7.53 7.57 -6.15
CA ASN A 57 -8.64 6.87 -6.78
C ASN A 57 -9.81 6.55 -5.86
N ILE A 58 -9.74 6.93 -4.57
CA ILE A 58 -10.79 6.55 -3.62
C ILE A 58 -12.12 7.18 -4.04
N TYR A 59 -13.15 6.35 -4.07
CA TYR A 59 -14.51 6.73 -4.41
C TYR A 59 -15.48 5.92 -3.55
N PRO A 60 -16.49 6.54 -2.92
CA PRO A 60 -16.80 7.99 -2.93
C PRO A 60 -15.86 8.82 -2.03
N ASP A 61 -15.98 10.14 -2.06
CA ASP A 61 -15.05 11.06 -1.37
C ASP A 61 -15.06 10.92 0.16
N GLU A 62 -16.21 10.56 0.72
CA GLU A 62 -16.38 10.20 2.13
C GLU A 62 -15.50 9.01 2.54
N GLU A 63 -15.29 8.04 1.64
CA GLU A 63 -14.41 6.90 1.90
C GLU A 63 -12.95 7.37 2.06
N TYR A 64 -12.53 8.37 1.29
CA TYR A 64 -11.17 8.90 1.37
C TYR A 64 -10.91 9.47 2.76
N ARG A 65 -11.82 10.34 3.22
CA ARG A 65 -11.73 10.96 4.55
C ARG A 65 -11.77 9.92 5.66
N LYS A 66 -12.65 8.92 5.55
CA LYS A 66 -12.72 7.83 6.51
C LYS A 66 -11.41 7.05 6.61
N ARG A 67 -10.83 6.65 5.47
CA ARG A 67 -9.57 5.88 5.46
C ARG A 67 -8.36 6.71 5.90
N VAL A 68 -8.34 8.01 5.65
CA VAL A 68 -7.32 8.93 6.18
C VAL A 68 -7.40 8.98 7.71
N ALA A 69 -8.60 9.25 8.25
CA ALA A 69 -8.81 9.32 9.70
C ALA A 69 -8.42 8.01 10.39
N GLU A 70 -8.82 6.88 9.80
CA GLU A 70 -8.45 5.54 10.26
C GLU A 70 -6.93 5.33 10.32
N GLN A 71 -6.20 5.78 9.29
CA GLN A 71 -4.75 5.65 9.24
C GLN A 71 -4.05 6.51 10.30
N GLN A 72 -4.52 7.75 10.49
CA GLN A 72 -4.00 8.67 11.50
C GLN A 72 -4.26 8.13 12.91
N GLU A 73 -5.47 7.64 13.15
CA GLU A 73 -5.87 7.09 14.44
C GLU A 73 -5.06 5.83 14.79
N PHE A 74 -4.83 4.95 13.81
CA PHE A 74 -3.95 3.80 14.01
C PHE A 74 -2.51 4.21 14.38
N ILE A 75 -1.92 5.16 13.64
CA ILE A 75 -0.56 5.66 13.92
C ILE A 75 -0.48 6.26 15.33
N ARG A 76 -1.54 6.93 15.80
CA ARG A 76 -1.61 7.52 17.14
C ARG A 76 -1.73 6.48 18.25
N ARG A 77 -2.44 5.39 18.01
CA ARG A 77 -2.77 4.38 19.03
C ARG A 77 -1.76 3.24 19.13
N PHE A 78 -1.15 2.85 18.01
CA PHE A 78 -0.32 1.66 17.96
C PHE A 78 1.10 1.96 18.47
N PRO A 79 1.64 1.15 19.40
CA PRO A 79 2.99 1.37 19.92
C PRO A 79 4.03 1.03 18.85
N MET A 80 4.75 2.05 18.37
CA MET A 80 5.85 1.90 17.41
C MET A 80 7.17 2.12 18.14
N LYS A 81 8.20 1.32 17.82
CA LYS A 81 9.52 1.47 18.44
C LYS A 81 10.21 2.79 18.08
N HIS A 82 10.01 3.25 16.85
CA HIS A 82 10.47 4.55 16.37
C HIS A 82 9.27 5.42 15.97
N GLU A 83 9.45 6.74 16.07
CA GLU A 83 8.41 7.71 15.71
C GLU A 83 7.94 7.48 14.25
N VAL A 84 6.62 7.39 14.08
CA VAL A 84 5.97 7.32 12.76
C VAL A 84 5.28 8.63 12.48
N LYS A 85 5.71 9.30 11.40
CA LYS A 85 5.09 10.55 10.93
C LYS A 85 4.03 10.25 9.87
N PHE A 86 3.14 11.20 9.64
CA PHE A 86 2.07 11.08 8.65
C PHE A 86 2.05 12.29 7.71
N VAL A 87 1.89 12.03 6.42
CA VAL A 87 1.74 13.04 5.37
C VAL A 87 0.59 12.60 4.46
N GLU A 88 -0.45 13.42 4.39
CA GLU A 88 -1.54 13.25 3.43
C GLU A 88 -1.10 13.79 2.07
N GLY A 89 -1.19 12.95 1.03
CA GLY A 89 -0.98 13.36 -0.35
C GLY A 89 -2.22 13.99 -0.94
N ARG A 90 -2.03 14.78 -2.00
CA ARG A 90 -3.13 15.48 -2.68
C ARG A 90 -4.19 14.49 -3.18
N PHE A 91 -5.44 14.69 -2.78
CA PHE A 91 -6.57 13.94 -3.29
C PHE A 91 -7.07 14.53 -4.61
N ASP A 92 -6.42 14.14 -5.71
CA ASP A 92 -6.70 14.57 -7.08
C ASP A 92 -7.24 13.37 -7.88
N LYS A 93 -8.57 13.28 -7.99
CA LYS A 93 -9.25 12.16 -8.64
C LYS A 93 -9.14 12.24 -10.16
N GLU A 94 -9.04 13.45 -10.69
CA GLU A 94 -8.92 13.78 -12.09
C GLU A 94 -7.70 13.09 -12.68
N ARG A 95 -6.56 13.12 -11.98
CA ARG A 95 -5.37 12.33 -12.36
C ARG A 95 -5.63 10.84 -12.48
N PHE A 96 -6.45 10.27 -11.59
CA PHE A 96 -6.82 8.86 -11.69
C PHE A 96 -7.74 8.61 -12.88
N TYR A 97 -8.74 9.47 -13.10
CA TYR A 97 -9.67 9.31 -14.23
C TYR A 97 -8.97 9.48 -15.57
N GLU A 98 -8.05 10.43 -15.70
CA GLU A 98 -7.21 10.59 -16.89
C GLU A 98 -6.37 9.35 -17.16
N MET A 99 -5.72 8.80 -16.13
CA MET A 99 -4.96 7.56 -16.25
C MET A 99 -5.85 6.37 -16.62
N ALA A 100 -7.09 6.33 -16.12
CA ALA A 100 -8.01 5.23 -16.37
C ALA A 100 -8.68 5.24 -17.75
N LYS A 101 -8.53 6.32 -18.54
CA LYS A 101 -9.09 6.42 -19.89
C LYS A 101 -8.58 5.27 -20.77
N GLY A 102 -9.50 4.50 -21.34
CA GLY A 102 -9.19 3.32 -22.15
C GLY A 102 -9.00 2.01 -21.36
N PHE A 103 -9.09 2.06 -20.03
CA PHE A 103 -8.99 0.90 -19.13
C PHE A 103 -10.26 0.69 -18.27
N GLU A 104 -11.38 1.31 -18.64
CA GLU A 104 -12.61 1.33 -17.85
C GLU A 104 -13.22 -0.06 -17.67
N GLN A 105 -13.06 -0.92 -18.69
CA GLN A 105 -13.62 -2.28 -18.71
C GLN A 105 -12.67 -3.34 -18.12
N ASP A 106 -11.46 -2.95 -17.71
CA ASP A 106 -10.52 -3.89 -17.11
C ASP A 106 -11.07 -4.43 -15.78
N LYS A 107 -10.86 -5.72 -15.53
CA LYS A 107 -11.14 -6.32 -14.21
C LYS A 107 -10.11 -5.88 -13.18
N GLU A 108 -10.47 -5.93 -11.90
CA GLU A 108 -9.48 -5.73 -10.83
C GLU A 108 -8.30 -6.70 -10.98
N GLY A 109 -7.09 -6.17 -10.85
CA GLY A 109 -5.84 -6.91 -11.12
C GLY A 109 -5.33 -6.82 -12.56
N GLY A 110 -6.13 -6.25 -13.48
CA GLY A 110 -5.75 -6.00 -14.88
C GLY A 110 -4.86 -4.77 -15.10
N ALA A 111 -4.77 -4.30 -16.36
CA ALA A 111 -3.85 -3.24 -16.76
C ALA A 111 -4.14 -1.90 -16.06
N ARG A 112 -5.41 -1.53 -15.86
CA ARG A 112 -5.81 -0.38 -15.02
C ARG A 112 -5.12 -0.38 -13.65
N CYS A 113 -5.06 -1.55 -13.01
CA CYS A 113 -4.44 -1.66 -11.69
C CYS A 113 -2.92 -1.43 -11.75
N MET A 114 -2.25 -1.86 -12.83
CA MET A 114 -0.81 -1.63 -13.02
C MET A 114 -0.49 -0.14 -13.18
N GLU A 115 -1.26 0.57 -14.00
CA GLU A 115 -1.12 2.02 -14.15
C GLU A 115 -1.49 2.76 -12.85
N CYS A 116 -2.49 2.27 -12.11
CA CYS A 116 -2.80 2.80 -10.79
C CYS A 116 -1.66 2.59 -9.77
N TYR A 117 -0.95 1.46 -9.79
CA TYR A 117 0.20 1.23 -8.92
C TYR A 117 1.34 2.16 -9.28
N LYS A 118 1.63 2.31 -10.57
CA LYS A 118 2.62 3.24 -11.09
C LYS A 118 2.33 4.67 -10.66
N LEU A 119 1.10 5.15 -10.82
CA LEU A 119 0.69 6.50 -10.39
C LEU A 119 0.98 6.75 -8.90
N ARG A 120 0.69 5.77 -8.03
CA ARG A 120 0.92 5.89 -6.59
C ARG A 120 2.40 5.82 -6.22
N LEU A 121 3.12 4.86 -6.79
CA LEU A 121 4.55 4.68 -6.52
C LEU A 121 5.38 5.83 -7.09
N GLU A 122 5.01 6.38 -8.24
CA GLU A 122 5.71 7.52 -8.85
C GLU A 122 5.56 8.77 -7.99
N SER A 123 4.35 9.05 -7.48
CA SER A 123 4.15 10.14 -6.53
C SER A 123 4.97 9.95 -5.25
N THR A 124 5.13 8.69 -4.81
CA THR A 124 5.91 8.36 -3.60
C THR A 124 7.40 8.54 -3.85
N ALA A 125 7.93 8.06 -5.00
CA ALA A 125 9.33 8.22 -5.38
C ALA A 125 9.72 9.70 -5.50
N LYS A 126 8.87 10.53 -6.14
CA LYS A 126 9.06 11.98 -6.25
C LYS A 126 9.19 12.63 -4.88
N LEU A 127 8.24 12.35 -3.97
CA LEU A 127 8.25 12.92 -2.63
C LEU A 127 9.44 12.42 -1.80
N ALA A 128 9.79 11.14 -1.92
CA ALA A 128 10.94 10.55 -1.23
C ALA A 128 12.25 11.23 -1.65
N LYS A 129 12.42 11.47 -2.96
CA LYS A 129 13.58 12.18 -3.50
C LYS A 129 13.63 13.63 -3.05
N GLU A 130 12.51 14.36 -3.16
CA GLU A 130 12.39 15.76 -2.76
C GLU A 130 12.77 15.96 -1.29
N ARG A 131 12.30 15.07 -0.43
CA ARG A 131 12.52 15.12 1.03
C ARG A 131 13.76 14.34 1.50
N LYS A 132 14.56 13.82 0.56
CA LYS A 132 15.84 13.13 0.82
C LYS A 132 15.71 11.94 1.78
N PHE A 133 14.66 11.13 1.61
CA PHE A 133 14.55 9.84 2.30
C PHE A 133 15.67 8.89 1.85
N ASP A 134 16.00 7.92 2.69
CA ASP A 134 16.96 6.87 2.33
C ASP A 134 16.32 5.80 1.44
N TYR A 135 15.05 5.49 1.70
CA TYR A 135 14.28 4.50 0.95
C TYR A 135 12.82 4.95 0.76
N PHE A 136 12.16 4.37 -0.24
CA PHE A 136 10.70 4.35 -0.33
C PHE A 136 10.17 2.94 -0.59
N THR A 137 8.93 2.67 -0.16
CA THR A 137 8.24 1.39 -0.45
C THR A 137 6.72 1.56 -0.37
N THR A 138 5.99 0.45 -0.47
CA THR A 138 4.54 0.44 -0.37
C THR A 138 3.98 -0.70 0.47
N THR A 139 2.90 -0.41 1.22
CA THR A 139 2.09 -1.42 1.90
C THR A 139 1.28 -2.30 0.93
N LEU A 140 1.15 -1.93 -0.35
CA LEU A 140 0.35 -2.69 -1.33
C LEU A 140 0.80 -4.16 -1.47
N SER A 141 2.08 -4.46 -1.20
CA SER A 141 2.61 -5.82 -1.31
C SER A 141 2.04 -6.77 -0.23
N ILE A 142 1.36 -6.27 0.81
CA ILE A 142 0.67 -7.10 1.82
C ILE A 142 -0.63 -7.73 1.33
N SER A 143 -1.28 -7.13 0.33
CA SER A 143 -2.62 -7.56 -0.07
C SER A 143 -2.56 -8.83 -0.92
N PRO A 144 -3.39 -9.85 -0.62
CA PRO A 144 -3.47 -11.08 -1.42
C PRO A 144 -3.93 -10.83 -2.86
N LEU A 145 -4.67 -9.74 -3.09
CA LEU A 145 -5.19 -9.36 -4.41
C LEU A 145 -4.16 -8.61 -5.27
N LYS A 146 -2.98 -8.28 -4.72
CA LYS A 146 -1.99 -7.44 -5.39
C LYS A 146 -0.75 -8.26 -5.74
N ASN A 147 -0.32 -8.13 -6.99
CA ASN A 147 0.85 -8.82 -7.51
C ASN A 147 2.13 -8.14 -6.99
N SER A 148 2.79 -8.75 -6.01
CA SER A 148 4.01 -8.22 -5.40
C SER A 148 5.17 -8.14 -6.40
N ALA A 149 5.29 -9.08 -7.34
CA ALA A 149 6.33 -9.02 -8.36
C ALA A 149 6.18 -7.78 -9.25
N LYS A 150 4.95 -7.46 -9.67
CA LYS A 150 4.69 -6.23 -10.45
C LYS A 150 4.89 -4.96 -9.63
N LEU A 151 4.52 -4.95 -8.36
CA LEU A 151 4.81 -3.80 -7.49
C LEU A 151 6.31 -3.54 -7.34
N ASN A 152 7.10 -4.60 -7.14
CA ASN A 152 8.55 -4.47 -7.02
C ASN A 152 9.21 -4.08 -8.35
N GLU A 153 8.79 -4.63 -9.48
CA GLU A 153 9.25 -4.21 -10.82
C GLU A 153 9.00 -2.70 -11.07
N ILE A 154 7.79 -2.22 -10.75
CA ILE A 154 7.45 -0.80 -10.89
C ILE A 154 8.29 0.06 -9.92
N GLY A 155 8.42 -0.38 -8.66
CA GLY A 155 9.17 0.33 -7.63
C GLY A 155 10.66 0.44 -7.95
N GLU A 156 11.31 -0.65 -8.37
CA GLU A 156 12.72 -0.66 -8.78
C GLU A 156 12.97 0.26 -9.97
N ARG A 157 12.09 0.21 -10.99
CA ARG A 157 12.19 1.10 -12.17
C ARG A 157 12.09 2.57 -11.77
N LEU A 158 11.13 2.92 -10.92
CA LEU A 158 10.97 4.29 -10.42
C LEU A 158 12.14 4.69 -9.51
N GLY A 159 12.67 3.77 -8.72
CA GLY A 159 13.83 4.03 -7.88
C GLY A 159 15.06 4.39 -8.70
N ALA A 160 15.28 3.68 -9.82
CA ALA A 160 16.32 4.00 -10.79
C ALA A 160 16.06 5.35 -11.49
N GLU A 161 14.83 5.61 -11.93
CA GLU A 161 14.44 6.84 -12.64
C GLU A 161 14.62 8.11 -11.78
N TYR A 162 14.19 8.06 -10.50
CA TYR A 162 14.24 9.21 -9.59
C TYR A 162 15.51 9.25 -8.73
N GLY A 163 16.38 8.25 -8.84
CA GLY A 163 17.61 8.13 -8.05
C GLY A 163 17.34 8.08 -6.54
N ILE A 164 16.40 7.23 -6.14
CA ILE A 164 16.01 6.96 -4.75
C ILE A 164 15.84 5.44 -4.57
N PRO A 165 16.52 4.80 -3.60
CA PRO A 165 16.39 3.36 -3.39
C PRO A 165 14.95 2.91 -3.08
N TYR A 166 14.46 1.92 -3.82
CA TYR A 166 13.20 1.24 -3.53
C TYR A 166 13.47 0.03 -2.63
N LEU A 167 12.81 -0.04 -1.47
CA LEU A 167 12.88 -1.20 -0.60
C LEU A 167 11.88 -2.25 -1.12
N VAL A 168 12.40 -3.24 -1.85
CA VAL A 168 11.60 -4.37 -2.33
C VAL A 168 10.94 -5.10 -1.17
N SER A 169 9.71 -5.57 -1.35
CA SER A 169 8.96 -6.22 -0.27
C SER A 169 7.91 -7.21 -0.78
N ASP A 170 7.62 -8.22 0.04
CA ASP A 170 6.44 -9.06 -0.10
C ASP A 170 5.84 -9.34 1.28
N PHE A 171 5.15 -8.33 1.84
CA PHE A 171 4.59 -8.39 3.19
C PHE A 171 3.48 -9.45 3.36
N LYS A 172 3.08 -10.16 2.30
CA LYS A 172 2.23 -11.36 2.42
C LYS A 172 2.96 -12.53 3.08
N LYS A 173 4.28 -12.62 2.90
CA LYS A 173 5.10 -13.71 3.42
C LYS A 173 5.13 -13.67 4.95
N LYS A 174 5.57 -14.78 5.57
CA LYS A 174 5.63 -14.93 7.04
C LYS A 174 4.32 -14.57 7.76
N ASN A 175 3.17 -14.91 7.15
CA ASN A 175 1.83 -14.64 7.66
C ASN A 175 1.47 -13.14 7.81
N GLY A 176 2.20 -12.22 7.17
CA GLY A 176 1.97 -10.79 7.36
C GLY A 176 0.56 -10.32 7.04
N TYR A 177 -0.09 -10.89 6.00
CA TYR A 177 -1.51 -10.59 5.75
C TYR A 177 -2.42 -11.06 6.88
N LYS A 178 -2.22 -12.29 7.39
CA LYS A 178 -2.99 -12.82 8.52
C LYS A 178 -2.80 -11.93 9.75
N HIS A 179 -1.57 -11.50 10.01
CA HIS A 179 -1.27 -10.62 11.13
C HIS A 179 -1.93 -9.25 10.99
N SER A 180 -1.96 -8.68 9.78
CA SER A 180 -2.69 -7.45 9.52
C SER A 180 -4.19 -7.55 9.82
N VAL A 181 -4.78 -8.74 9.64
CA VAL A 181 -6.19 -9.03 9.98
C VAL A 181 -6.36 -9.13 11.50
N GLU A 182 -5.40 -9.74 12.20
CA GLU A 182 -5.40 -9.84 13.67
C GLU A 182 -5.34 -8.44 14.30
N ILE A 183 -4.36 -7.61 13.92
CA ILE A 183 -4.22 -6.24 14.42
C ILE A 183 -5.47 -5.41 14.09
N SER A 184 -6.03 -5.58 12.89
CA SER A 184 -7.25 -4.83 12.53
C SER A 184 -8.45 -5.20 13.41
N LYS A 185 -8.55 -6.45 13.86
CA LYS A 185 -9.63 -6.86 14.78
C LYS A 185 -9.38 -6.34 16.18
N GLU A 186 -8.14 -6.42 16.65
CA GLU A 186 -7.74 -5.95 17.98
C GLU A 186 -7.98 -4.45 18.17
N TYR A 187 -7.71 -3.65 17.13
CA TYR A 187 -7.87 -2.20 17.17
C TYR A 187 -9.22 -1.70 16.67
N ASP A 188 -10.15 -2.61 16.34
CA ASP A 188 -11.48 -2.35 15.77
C ASP A 188 -11.42 -1.45 14.51
N MET A 189 -10.52 -1.80 13.58
CA MET A 189 -10.27 -0.97 12.41
C MET A 189 -11.37 -1.07 11.37
N TYR A 190 -11.68 0.06 10.75
CA TYR A 190 -12.50 0.05 9.54
C TYR A 190 -11.81 -0.71 8.39
N ARG A 191 -12.42 -1.83 7.97
CA ARG A 191 -12.00 -2.60 6.80
C ARG A 191 -12.96 -2.43 5.63
N GLN A 192 -12.47 -1.77 4.60
CA GLN A 192 -13.13 -1.62 3.31
C GLN A 192 -13.35 -2.98 2.61
N TYR A 193 -14.42 -3.06 1.82
CA TYR A 193 -14.80 -4.28 1.09
C TYR A 193 -14.34 -4.28 -0.39
N TYR A 194 -13.69 -3.20 -0.84
CA TYR A 194 -13.21 -2.98 -2.21
C TYR A 194 -11.88 -2.18 -2.20
N CYS A 195 -11.12 -2.22 -3.30
CA CYS A 195 -9.79 -1.60 -3.38
C CYS A 195 -9.81 -0.09 -3.14
N GLY A 196 -10.81 0.61 -3.66
CA GLY A 196 -10.99 2.05 -3.48
C GLY A 196 -11.54 2.77 -4.71
N CYS A 197 -11.32 2.28 -5.93
CA CYS A 197 -11.82 2.97 -7.12
C CYS A 197 -13.27 2.64 -7.45
N VAL A 198 -13.92 3.55 -8.18
CA VAL A 198 -15.29 3.37 -8.71
C VAL A 198 -15.45 2.03 -9.44
N PHE A 199 -14.44 1.61 -10.21
CA PHE A 199 -14.46 0.35 -10.95
C PHE A 199 -14.43 -0.87 -10.03
N SER A 200 -13.54 -0.88 -9.01
CA SER A 200 -13.48 -1.99 -8.05
C SER A 200 -14.72 -2.03 -7.16
N LYS A 201 -15.31 -0.87 -6.85
CA LYS A 201 -16.56 -0.78 -6.10
C LYS A 201 -17.70 -1.39 -6.92
N LYS A 202 -17.87 -0.96 -8.17
CA LYS A 202 -18.90 -1.48 -9.08
C LYS A 202 -18.80 -3.00 -9.23
N GLN A 203 -17.61 -3.51 -9.55
CA GLN A 203 -17.38 -4.95 -9.67
C GLN A 203 -17.80 -5.69 -8.39
N ARG A 204 -17.41 -5.14 -7.23
CA ARG A 204 -17.71 -5.79 -5.96
C ARG A 204 -19.18 -5.74 -5.58
N ASP A 205 -19.87 -4.65 -5.90
CA ASP A 205 -21.31 -4.50 -5.68
C ASP A 205 -22.08 -5.50 -6.56
N GLU A 206 -21.65 -5.71 -7.82
CA GLU A 206 -22.20 -6.72 -8.74
C GLU A 206 -22.02 -8.15 -8.19
N GLU A 207 -20.80 -8.51 -7.76
CA GLU A 207 -20.52 -9.82 -7.14
C GLU A 207 -21.37 -10.10 -5.89
N ILE A 208 -21.67 -9.06 -5.10
CA ILE A 208 -22.51 -9.19 -3.90
C ILE A 208 -23.98 -9.38 -4.31
N ALA A 209 -24.46 -8.67 -5.33
CA ALA A 209 -25.82 -8.80 -5.82
C ALA A 209 -26.09 -10.18 -6.44
N GLU A 210 -25.14 -10.71 -7.22
CA GLU A 210 -25.23 -12.06 -7.82
C GLU A 210 -25.34 -13.14 -6.74
N LYS A 211 -24.46 -13.11 -5.72
CA LYS A 211 -24.50 -14.06 -4.61
C LYS A 211 -25.79 -14.04 -3.81
N ARG A 212 -26.41 -12.87 -3.67
CA ARG A 212 -27.71 -12.74 -3.00
C ARG A 212 -28.81 -13.44 -3.79
N LYS A 213 -28.85 -13.25 -5.11
CA LYS A 213 -29.80 -13.96 -5.99
C LYS A 213 -29.60 -15.48 -5.92
N GLU A 214 -28.35 -15.95 -6.02
CA GLU A 214 -28.04 -17.38 -5.88
C GLU A 214 -28.46 -17.96 -4.53
N SER A 215 -28.39 -17.19 -3.44
CA SER A 215 -28.85 -17.63 -2.13
C SER A 215 -30.36 -17.57 -1.93
N GLU A 216 -31.06 -16.77 -2.73
CA GLU A 216 -32.54 -16.65 -2.71
C GLU A 216 -33.19 -17.70 -3.63
N GLU A 217 -32.45 -18.21 -4.62
CA GLU A 217 -32.90 -19.24 -5.58
C GLU A 217 -32.62 -20.69 -5.10
N ASN A 218 -31.78 -20.89 -4.09
CA ASN A 218 -31.44 -22.19 -3.47
C ASN A 218 -32.11 -22.38 -2.10
#